data_AF-A0A286XR89-F1
#
_entry.id   AF-A0A286XR89-F1
#
_cell.length_a   1.000
_cell.length_b   1.000
_cell.length_c   1.000
_cell.angle_alpha   90.00
_cell.angle_beta   90.00
_cell.angle_gamma   90.00
#
_symmetry.space_group_name_H-M   'P 1'
#
loop_
_entity.id
_entity.type
_entity.pdbx_description
1 polymer ?
#
loop_
_entity_poly.entity_id
_entity_poly.type
_entity_poly.pdbx_seq_one_letter_code
_entity_poly.pdbx_strand_id
1 'polypeptide(L)' 'MESELLLRKVTTLQACVRGFLVRRRFQRLRAEYESIVQEIEGALGTLQWSAGWIPRPQFLPK' A
#
# COMPACT_ATOMS: atom_id res chain seq x y z
N MET A 1 -10.48 -23.19 -26.29
CA MET A 1 -10.10 -23.64 -24.94
C MET A 1 -8.72 -23.14 -24.53
N GLU A 2 -7.66 -23.37 -25.29
CA GLU A 2 -6.28 -22.98 -24.88
C GLU A 2 -6.06 -21.46 -24.78
N SER A 3 -6.64 -20.68 -25.69
CA SER A 3 -6.57 -19.22 -25.68
C SER A 3 -7.20 -18.60 -24.43
N GLU A 4 -8.31 -19.15 -23.96
CA GLU A 4 -9.01 -18.68 -22.75
C GLU A 4 -8.22 -19.02 -21.48
N LEU A 5 -7.62 -20.22 -21.41
CA LEU A 5 -6.74 -20.60 -20.31
C LEU A 5 -5.49 -19.71 -20.25
N LEU A 6 -4.88 -19.43 -21.40
CA LEU A 6 -3.75 -18.52 -21.48
C LEU A 6 -4.13 -17.11 -21.01
N LEU A 7 -5.28 -16.59 -21.48
CA LEU A 7 -5.79 -15.29 -21.06
C LEU A 7 -6.00 -15.22 -19.55
N ARG A 8 -6.60 -16.24 -18.94
CA ARG A 8 -6.78 -16.32 -17.48
C ARG A 8 -5.44 -16.31 -16.75
N LYS A 9 -4.47 -17.12 -17.18
CA LYS A 9 -3.12 -17.18 -16.57
C LYS A 9 -2.40 -15.84 -16.64
N VAL A 10 -2.40 -15.20 -17.82
CA VAL A 10 -1.80 -13.87 -18.02
C VAL A 10 -2.51 -12.84 -17.15
N THR A 11 -3.84 -12.87 -17.08
CA THR A 11 -4.63 -11.94 -16.24
C THR A 11 -4.27 -12.09 -14.77
N THR A 12 -4.16 -13.32 -14.25
CA THR A 12 -3.73 -13.57 -12.87
C THR A 12 -2.31 -13.06 -12.62
N LEU A 13 -1.36 -13.36 -13.52
CA LEU A 13 0.01 -12.88 -13.40
C LEU A 13 0.06 -11.35 -13.35
N GLN A 14 -0.64 -10.68 -14.27
CA GLN A 14 -0.69 -9.23 -14.30
C GLN A 14 -1.32 -8.65 -13.02
N ALA A 15 -2.36 -9.27 -12.47
CA ALA A 15 -2.97 -8.85 -11.20
C ALA A 15 -1.97 -8.97 -10.03
N CYS A 16 -1.21 -10.07 -9.97
CA CYS A 16 -0.15 -10.26 -8.98
C CYS A 16 0.94 -9.19 -9.08
N VAL A 17 1.41 -8.92 -10.30
CA VAL A 17 2.45 -7.90 -10.57
C VAL A 17 1.95 -6.50 -10.20
N ARG A 18 0.74 -6.13 -10.63
CA ARG A 18 0.13 -4.83 -10.27
C ARG A 18 0.02 -4.67 -8.76
N GLY A 19 -0.45 -5.70 -8.05
CA GLY A 19 -0.52 -5.68 -6.59
C GLY A 19 0.85 -5.56 -5.91
N PHE A 20 1.88 -6.26 -6.41
CA PHE A 20 3.24 -6.18 -5.89
C PHE A 20 3.83 -4.77 -6.05
N LEU A 21 3.69 -4.18 -7.25
CA LEU A 21 4.21 -2.84 -7.53
C LEU A 21 3.56 -1.77 -6.65
N VAL A 22 2.23 -1.85 -6.46
CA VAL A 22 1.51 -0.95 -5.57
C VAL A 22 2.01 -1.07 -4.13
N ARG A 23 2.10 -2.29 -3.59
CA ARG A 23 2.59 -2.52 -2.21
C ARG A 23 4.01 -2.02 -2.01
N ARG A 24 4.91 -2.26 -2.98
CA ARG A 24 6.29 -1.76 -2.95
C ARG A 24 6.35 -0.23 -2.97
N ARG A 25 5.51 0.44 -3.78
CA ARG A 25 5.45 1.90 -3.80
C ARG A 25 4.91 2.45 -2.48
N PHE A 26 3.89 1.80 -1.92
CA PHE A 26 3.27 2.21 -0.66
C PHE A 26 4.22 2.16 0.53
N GLN A 27 5.16 1.21 0.56
CA GLN A 27 6.21 1.17 1.59
C GLN A 27 7.06 2.45 1.62
N ARG A 28 7.43 2.99 0.44
CA ARG A 28 8.17 4.26 0.35
C ARG A 28 7.28 5.46 0.70
N LEU A 29 6.06 5.45 0.17
CA LEU A 29 5.07 6.51 0.43
C LEU A 29 4.76 6.63 1.93
N ARG A 30 4.71 5.50 2.65
CA ARG A 30 4.51 5.48 4.10
C ARG A 30 5.61 6.24 4.85
N ALA A 31 6.88 6.00 4.53
CA ALA A 31 7.99 6.69 5.17
C ALA A 31 7.98 8.20 4.86
N GLU A 32 7.69 8.57 3.61
CA GLU A 32 7.51 9.97 3.20
C GLU A 32 6.34 10.64 3.94
N TYR A 33 5.22 9.95 4.05
CA TYR A 33 4.05 10.41 4.79
C TYR A 33 4.35 10.62 6.28
N GLU A 34 4.99 9.65 6.93
CA GLU A 34 5.43 9.75 8.33
C GLU A 34 6.39 10.93 8.51
N SER A 35 7.33 11.16 7.59
CA SER A 35 8.23 12.33 7.64
C SER A 35 7.45 13.65 7.62
N ILE A 36 6.46 13.78 6.75
CA ILE A 36 5.61 14.99 6.65
C ILE A 36 4.79 15.19 7.93
N VAL A 37 4.21 14.12 8.47
CA VAL A 37 3.45 14.20 9.74
C VAL A 37 4.35 14.61 10.89
N GLN A 38 5.56 14.06 10.98
CA GLN A 38 6.54 14.42 11.99
C GLN A 38 6.96 15.90 11.88
N GLU A 39 7.08 16.44 10.67
CA GLU A 39 7.38 17.86 10.44
C GLU A 39 6.24 18.78 10.92
N ILE A 40 4.99 18.41 10.64
CA ILE A 40 3.81 19.23 10.96
C ILE A 40 3.41 19.11 12.45
N GLU A 41 3.33 17.89 12.97
CA GLU A 41 2.79 17.61 14.32
C GLU A 41 3.89 17.52 15.39
N GLY A 42 5.17 17.42 14.98
CA GLY A 42 6.30 17.23 15.89
C GLY A 42 6.38 15.83 16.52
N ALA A 43 5.43 14.94 16.22
CA ALA A 43 5.40 13.56 16.71
C ALA A 43 4.53 12.65 15.82
N LEU A 44 4.80 11.35 15.85
CA LEU A 44 3.97 10.32 15.20
C LEU A 44 2.95 9.65 16.15
N GLY A 45 2.84 10.10 17.40
CA GLY A 45 2.13 9.37 18.46
C GLY A 45 0.65 9.09 18.20
N THR A 46 -0.01 9.95 17.42
CA THR A 46 -1.42 9.78 17.02
C THR A 46 -1.58 9.02 15.69
N LEU A 47 -0.50 8.83 14.92
CA LEU A 47 -0.55 8.19 13.61
C LEU A 47 -0.43 6.66 13.72
N GLN A 48 -1.42 5.95 13.20
CA GLN A 48 -1.40 4.51 13.04
C GLN A 48 -1.67 4.10 11.58
N TRP A 49 -1.31 2.87 11.25
CA TRP A 49 -1.56 2.30 9.93
C TRP A 49 -2.51 1.12 10.04
N SER A 50 -3.54 1.09 9.20
CA SER A 50 -4.47 -0.03 9.15
C SER A 50 -3.76 -1.34 8.79
N ALA A 51 -4.21 -2.45 9.38
CA ALA A 51 -3.84 -3.78 8.91
C ALA A 51 -4.40 -4.05 7.50
N GLY A 52 -3.72 -4.89 6.71
CA GLY A 52 -4.18 -5.36 5.40
C GLY A 52 -3.18 -5.15 4.27
N TRP A 53 -3.60 -5.48 3.05
CA TRP A 53 -2.73 -5.50 1.87
C TRP A 53 -2.28 -4.11 1.40
N ILE A 54 -3.07 -3.08 1.67
CA ILE A 54 -2.72 -1.68 1.42
C ILE A 54 -2.97 -0.93 2.73
N PRO A 55 -1.90 -0.60 3.49
CA PRO A 55 -2.05 0.09 4.76
C PRO A 55 -2.54 1.51 4.54
N ARG A 56 -3.43 2.02 5.38
CA ARG A 56 -3.96 3.39 5.32
C ARG A 56 -3.62 4.13 6.61
N PRO A 57 -3.22 5.42 6.55
CA PRO A 57 -2.95 6.19 7.73
C PRO A 57 -4.26 6.53 8.46
N GLN A 58 -4.24 6.48 9.78
CA GLN A 58 -5.34 6.83 10.67
C GLN A 58 -4.80 7.66 11.82
N PHE A 59 -5.46 8.77 12.14
CA PHE A 59 -5.12 9.58 13.31
C PHE A 59 -6.09 9.25 14.43
N LEU A 60 -5.55 8.77 15.55
CA LEU A 60 -6.31 8.53 16.75
C LEU A 60 -6.41 9.82 17.59
N PRO A 61 -7.49 9.99 18.38
CA PRO A 61 -7.55 11.03 19.40
C PRO A 61 -6.36 10.93 20.35
N LYS A 62 -5.93 12.08 20.90
CA LYS A 62 -4.89 12.15 21.93
C LYS A 62 -5.38 11.61 23.27
#